data_AF-A0A1I8JJN2-F1
#
_entry.id   AF-A0A1I8JJN2-F1
#
_cell.length_a   1.000
_cell.length_b   1.000
_cell.length_c   1.000
_cell.angle_alpha   90.00
_cell.angle_beta   90.00
_cell.angle_gamma   90.00
#
_symmetry.space_group_name_H-M   'P 1'
#
loop_
_entity.id
_entity.type
_entity.pdbx_description
1 polymer ?
#
loop_
_entity_poly.entity_id
_entity_poly.type
_entity_poly.pdbx_seq_one_letter_code
_entity_poly.pdbx_strand_id
1 'polypeptide(L)'
;KCGQLCGFQFSAVSSGLQGIRQSLEANVSNALQRLLALQSSILSHRTEFQRLGLARMPHRVSSLTNQLTTLSRDVRAARNQVIASNPCDSNPCRNGGSCLTHYSATGGQQQFTAGFRCLCNEAWTGANCTTDRDECQYFRRYEARYGKRHARDCVHGSCVNQFGTYDCRCEPGYYGARCDQVQDTCSGGDFAMCGGG
;
A
#
# COMPACT_ATOMS: atom_id res chain seq x y z
N LYS A 1 4.35 -21.99 2.30
CA LYS A 1 5.69 -21.69 1.77
C LYS A 1 5.69 -20.76 0.53
N CYS A 2 4.63 -20.72 -0.30
CA CYS A 2 4.56 -19.81 -1.47
C CYS A 2 4.53 -18.29 -1.10
N GLY A 3 3.88 -17.91 0.01
CA GLY A 3 3.76 -16.49 0.41
C GLY A 3 5.05 -15.81 0.87
N GLN A 4 5.99 -16.55 1.46
CA GLN A 4 7.26 -15.96 1.95
C GLN A 4 8.25 -15.69 0.81
N LEU A 5 8.35 -16.59 -0.18
CA LEU A 5 9.24 -16.40 -1.34
C LEU A 5 8.79 -15.24 -2.23
N CYS A 6 7.47 -15.08 -2.44
CA CYS A 6 6.93 -13.89 -3.12
C CYS A 6 7.20 -12.61 -2.32
N GLY A 7 7.06 -12.63 -0.99
CA GLY A 7 7.32 -11.47 -0.12
C GLY A 7 8.77 -10.97 -0.19
N PHE A 8 9.75 -11.88 -0.20
CA PHE A 8 11.17 -11.51 -0.32
C PHE A 8 11.50 -10.93 -1.70
N GLN A 9 11.00 -11.52 -2.79
CA GLN A 9 11.23 -10.98 -4.13
C GLN A 9 10.55 -9.61 -4.33
N PHE A 10 9.35 -9.41 -3.77
CA PHE A 10 8.67 -8.12 -3.84
C PHE A 10 9.43 -7.04 -3.07
N SER A 11 9.99 -7.37 -1.89
CA SER A 11 10.76 -6.45 -1.05
C SER A 11 12.09 -6.04 -1.68
N ALA A 12 12.75 -6.96 -2.39
CA ALA A 12 13.98 -6.66 -3.13
C ALA A 12 13.71 -5.73 -4.33
N VAL A 13 12.64 -6.00 -5.09
CA VAL A 13 12.22 -5.16 -6.23
C VAL A 13 11.77 -3.77 -5.76
N SER A 14 11.04 -3.68 -4.64
CA SER A 14 10.63 -2.39 -4.07
C SER A 14 11.82 -1.55 -3.61
N SER A 15 12.81 -2.19 -2.97
CA SER A 15 14.05 -1.53 -2.52
C SER A 15 14.89 -1.04 -3.71
N GLY A 16 15.00 -1.84 -4.77
CA GLY A 16 15.67 -1.44 -6.01
C GLY A 16 14.98 -0.27 -6.71
N LEU A 17 13.66 -0.29 -6.80
CA LEU A 17 12.86 0.81 -7.35
C LEU A 17 12.99 2.09 -6.51
N GLN A 18 13.09 1.97 -5.19
CA GLN A 18 13.36 3.11 -4.30
C GLN A 18 14.75 3.73 -4.58
N GLY A 19 15.78 2.91 -4.78
CA GLY A 19 17.13 3.39 -5.12
C GLY A 19 17.18 4.11 -6.48
N ILE A 20 16.47 3.61 -7.49
CA ILE A 20 16.32 4.27 -8.79
C ILE A 20 15.58 5.60 -8.64
N ARG A 21 14.49 5.63 -7.86
CA ARG A 21 13.73 6.87 -7.58
C ARG A 21 14.59 7.92 -6.90
N GLN A 22 15.36 7.57 -5.87
CA GLN A 22 16.25 8.49 -5.16
C GLN A 22 17.34 9.06 -6.09
N SER A 23 17.92 8.20 -6.93
CA SER A 23 18.92 8.63 -7.91
C SER A 23 18.33 9.59 -8.95
N LEU A 24 17.10 9.32 -9.40
CA LEU A 24 16.36 10.19 -10.32
C LEU A 24 16.01 11.54 -9.65
N GLU A 25 15.52 11.52 -8.40
CA GLU A 25 15.23 12.71 -7.60
C GLU A 25 16.47 13.61 -7.45
N ALA A 26 17.63 13.02 -7.14
CA ALA A 26 18.89 13.74 -7.01
C ALA A 26 19.35 14.34 -8.35
N ASN A 27 19.30 13.55 -9.43
CA ASN A 27 19.70 14.00 -10.77
C ASN A 27 18.83 15.15 -11.28
N VAL A 28 17.50 15.06 -11.10
CA VAL A 28 16.57 16.12 -11.51
C VAL A 28 16.77 17.38 -10.65
N SER A 29 17.01 17.22 -9.35
CA SER A 29 17.29 18.37 -8.46
C SER A 29 18.58 19.09 -8.85
N ASN A 30 19.64 18.35 -9.16
CA ASN A 30 20.91 18.90 -9.65
C ASN A 30 20.74 19.63 -10.99
N ALA A 31 19.97 19.05 -11.93
CA ALA A 31 19.68 19.69 -13.20
C ALA A 31 18.91 21.02 -13.01
N LEU A 32 17.92 21.05 -12.11
CA LEU A 32 17.16 22.25 -11.78
C LEU A 32 18.04 23.33 -11.14
N GLN A 33 18.97 22.96 -10.25
CA GLN A 33 19.93 23.90 -9.67
C GLN A 33 20.83 24.53 -10.74
N ARG A 34 21.33 23.75 -11.70
CA ARG A 34 22.14 24.28 -12.81
C ARG A 34 21.34 25.24 -13.70
N LEU A 35 20.07 24.93 -13.98
CA LEU A 35 19.18 25.82 -14.73
C LEU A 35 18.95 27.15 -14.00
N LEU A 36 18.74 27.11 -12.68
CA LEU A 36 18.58 28.33 -11.86
C LEU A 36 19.86 29.17 -11.82
N ALA A 37 21.03 28.52 -11.70
CA ALA A 37 22.32 29.20 -11.77
C ALA A 37 22.54 29.92 -13.11
N LEU A 38 22.21 29.25 -14.22
CA LEU A 38 22.24 29.85 -15.56
C LEU A 38 21.28 31.05 -15.67
N GLN A 39 20.06 30.94 -15.12
CA GLN A 39 19.11 32.08 -15.07
C GLN A 39 19.70 33.27 -14.30
N SER A 40 20.29 33.05 -13.13
CA SER A 40 20.92 34.12 -12.36
C SER A 40 22.10 34.77 -13.07
N SER A 41 22.91 33.98 -13.78
CA SER A 41 24.06 34.49 -14.55
C SER A 41 23.60 35.38 -15.72
N ILE A 42 22.52 34.99 -16.41
CA ILE A 42 21.95 35.79 -17.51
C ILE A 42 21.34 37.10 -16.97
N LEU A 43 20.67 37.06 -15.81
CA LEU A 43 20.15 38.26 -15.15
C LEU A 43 21.27 39.21 -14.71
N SER A 44 22.39 38.67 -14.20
CA SER A 44 23.57 39.47 -13.87
C SER A 44 24.11 40.19 -15.11
N HIS A 45 24.31 39.49 -16.22
CA HIS A 45 24.76 40.13 -17.46
C HIS A 45 23.75 41.16 -17.99
N ARG A 46 22.44 40.96 -17.80
CA ARG A 46 21.43 41.97 -18.14
C ARG A 46 21.65 43.27 -17.37
N THR A 47 21.92 43.20 -16.07
CA THR A 47 22.20 44.39 -15.24
C THR A 47 23.50 45.07 -15.65
N GLU A 48 24.48 44.30 -16.08
CA GLU A 48 25.77 44.81 -16.57
C GLU A 48 25.64 45.53 -17.92
N PHE A 49 24.87 44.97 -18.85
CA PHE A 49 24.52 45.64 -20.11
C PHE A 49 23.76 46.96 -19.90
N GLN A 50 22.85 47.00 -18.92
CA GLN A 50 22.14 48.23 -18.56
C GLN A 50 23.08 49.29 -17.97
N ARG A 51 24.08 48.89 -17.17
CA ARG A 51 25.12 49.79 -16.66
C ARG A 51 26.01 50.36 -17.77
N LEU A 52 26.21 49.62 -18.85
CA LEU A 52 26.93 50.07 -20.06
C LEU A 52 26.08 50.92 -21.01
N GLY A 53 24.85 51.29 -20.62
CA GLY A 53 23.96 52.18 -21.41
C GLY A 53 23.23 51.49 -22.57
N LEU A 54 23.31 50.15 -22.68
CA LEU A 54 22.61 49.38 -23.70
C LEU A 54 21.19 49.06 -23.21
N ALA A 55 20.18 49.69 -23.84
CA ALA A 55 18.78 49.60 -23.42
C ALA A 55 18.15 48.20 -23.57
N ARG A 56 18.72 47.33 -24.43
CA ARG A 56 18.21 45.98 -24.69
C ARG A 56 19.34 44.95 -24.79
N MET A 57 19.11 43.79 -24.19
CA MET A 57 19.91 42.61 -24.48
C MET A 57 19.73 42.16 -25.93
N PRO A 58 20.73 41.49 -26.52
CA PRO A 58 20.60 40.90 -27.85
C PRO A 58 19.40 39.96 -27.91
N HIS A 59 18.63 40.04 -29.01
CA HIS A 59 17.43 39.21 -29.22
C HIS A 59 17.68 37.72 -29.00
N ARG A 60 18.87 37.21 -29.40
CA ARG A 60 19.27 35.82 -29.20
C ARG A 60 19.32 35.44 -27.71
N VAL A 61 19.89 36.30 -26.87
CA VAL A 61 19.99 36.08 -25.42
C VAL A 61 18.61 36.12 -24.76
N SER A 62 17.75 37.03 -25.19
CA SER A 62 16.35 37.08 -24.73
C SER A 62 15.56 35.82 -25.10
N SER A 63 15.71 35.34 -26.34
CA SER A 63 15.09 34.09 -26.80
C SER A 63 15.56 32.87 -26.01
N LEU A 64 16.87 32.74 -25.81
CA LEU A 64 17.49 31.70 -24.97
C LEU A 64 16.98 31.74 -23.54
N THR A 65 16.78 32.94 -22.98
CA THR A 65 16.24 33.10 -21.62
C THR A 65 14.81 32.56 -21.52
N ASN A 66 13.95 32.91 -22.48
CA ASN A 66 12.57 32.43 -22.52
C ASN A 66 12.53 30.90 -22.68
N GLN A 67 13.35 30.34 -23.57
CA GLN A 67 13.49 28.88 -23.72
C GLN A 67 13.93 28.20 -22.42
N LEU A 68 14.91 28.77 -21.71
CA LEU A 68 15.41 28.25 -20.44
C LEU A 68 14.34 28.28 -19.33
N THR A 69 13.52 29.33 -19.28
CA THR A 69 12.40 29.43 -18.32
C THR A 69 11.30 28.41 -18.59
N THR A 70 10.97 28.17 -19.87
CA THR A 70 10.02 27.13 -20.27
C THR A 70 10.57 25.75 -19.94
N LEU A 71 11.81 25.46 -20.32
CA LEU A 71 12.46 24.19 -20.01
C LEU A 71 12.53 23.90 -18.51
N SER A 72 12.85 24.91 -17.67
CA SER A 72 12.87 24.75 -16.21
C SER A 72 11.48 24.44 -15.63
N ARG A 73 10.43 25.03 -16.20
CA ARG A 73 9.03 24.78 -15.82
C ARG A 73 8.60 23.38 -16.20
N ASP A 74 8.91 22.96 -17.42
CA ASP A 74 8.53 21.65 -17.96
C ASP A 74 9.27 20.53 -17.21
N VAL A 75 10.56 20.71 -16.89
CA VAL A 75 11.33 19.77 -16.07
C VAL A 75 10.75 19.66 -14.65
N ARG A 76 10.30 20.77 -14.03
CA ARG A 76 9.61 20.72 -12.72
C ARG A 76 8.26 20.02 -12.82
N ALA A 77 7.50 20.26 -13.88
CA ALA A 77 6.21 19.62 -14.09
C ALA A 77 6.38 18.10 -14.30
N ALA A 78 7.31 17.71 -15.17
CA ALA A 78 7.68 16.32 -15.40
C ALA A 78 8.20 15.64 -14.13
N ARG A 79 9.01 16.33 -13.32
CA ARG A 79 9.44 15.85 -12.00
C ARG A 79 8.26 15.48 -11.12
N ASN A 80 7.27 16.36 -11.00
CA ASN A 80 6.11 16.13 -10.14
C ASN A 80 5.19 15.03 -10.66
N GLN A 81 5.19 14.76 -11.98
CA GLN A 81 4.44 13.66 -12.58
C GLN A 81 5.16 12.31 -12.47
N VAL A 82 6.48 12.29 -12.57
CA VAL A 82 7.30 11.05 -12.53
C VAL A 82 7.66 10.66 -11.09
N ILE A 83 7.76 11.64 -10.20
CA ILE A 83 8.07 11.46 -8.78
C ILE A 83 6.80 11.68 -7.98
N ALA A 84 5.78 10.87 -8.26
CA ALA A 84 4.63 10.79 -7.39
C ALA A 84 5.10 10.18 -6.06
N SER A 85 4.85 10.87 -4.94
CA SER A 85 5.16 10.35 -3.61
C SER A 85 4.48 8.99 -3.44
N ASN A 86 5.25 7.94 -3.14
CA ASN A 86 4.70 6.62 -2.83
C ASN A 86 3.77 6.74 -1.62
N PRO A 87 2.45 6.58 -1.77
CA PRO A 87 1.53 6.81 -0.66
C PRO A 87 1.66 5.76 0.46
N CYS A 88 2.33 4.64 0.18
CA CYS A 88 2.67 3.61 1.18
C CYS A 88 3.82 4.02 2.12
N ASP A 89 4.60 5.06 1.80
CA ASP A 89 5.70 5.53 2.67
C ASP A 89 5.16 5.99 4.05
N SER A 90 3.89 6.39 4.12
CA SER A 90 3.20 6.77 5.36
C SER A 90 2.73 5.59 6.23
N ASN A 91 2.97 4.34 5.79
CA ASN A 91 2.48 3.12 6.41
C ASN A 91 0.96 3.17 6.76
N PRO A 92 0.08 3.40 5.76
CA PRO A 92 -1.34 3.60 6.03
C PRO A 92 -2.07 2.31 6.44
N CYS A 93 -1.55 1.14 6.07
CA CYS A 93 -2.16 -0.16 6.36
C CYS A 93 -1.76 -0.66 7.74
N ARG A 94 -2.74 -0.95 8.59
CA ARG A 94 -2.54 -1.40 9.98
C ARG A 94 -2.70 -2.91 10.12
N ASN A 95 -2.41 -3.42 11.31
CA ASN A 95 -2.62 -4.81 11.73
C ASN A 95 -2.04 -5.87 10.78
N GLY A 96 -0.85 -5.60 10.24
CA GLY A 96 -0.15 -6.53 9.33
C GLY A 96 -0.70 -6.55 7.90
N GLY A 97 -1.49 -5.55 7.50
CA GLY A 97 -1.92 -5.38 6.11
C GLY A 97 -0.78 -4.92 5.19
N SER A 98 -0.76 -5.42 3.95
CA SER A 98 0.23 -5.03 2.94
C SER A 98 -0.23 -3.80 2.15
N CYS A 99 0.63 -2.80 2.02
CA CYS A 99 0.32 -1.61 1.23
C CYS A 99 0.73 -1.77 -0.24
N LEU A 100 -0.19 -1.46 -1.15
CA LEU A 100 0.06 -1.40 -2.58
C LEU A 100 -0.21 0.00 -3.10
N THR A 101 0.73 0.54 -3.87
CA THR A 101 0.52 1.77 -4.63
C THR A 101 -0.47 1.52 -5.76
N HIS A 102 -1.44 2.41 -5.91
CA HIS A 102 -2.44 2.36 -6.97
C HIS A 102 -2.42 3.67 -7.74
N TYR A 103 -2.13 3.63 -9.03
CA TYR A 103 -2.14 4.81 -9.89
C TYR A 103 -3.48 4.88 -10.61
N SER A 104 -4.21 5.97 -10.46
CA SER A 104 -5.48 6.20 -11.15
C SER A 104 -5.36 7.37 -12.10
N ALA A 105 -5.78 7.18 -13.35
CA ALA A 105 -5.92 8.29 -14.29
C ALA A 105 -7.24 9.02 -13.98
N THR A 106 -7.16 10.22 -13.40
CA THR A 106 -8.33 11.05 -13.09
C THR A 106 -8.24 12.35 -13.88
N GLY A 107 -9.13 12.55 -14.87
CA GLY A 107 -9.22 13.82 -15.62
C GLY A 107 -8.68 13.81 -17.05
N GLY A 108 -9.08 12.85 -17.88
CA GLY A 108 -8.53 12.69 -19.23
C GLY A 108 -7.12 12.09 -19.22
N GLN A 109 -6.61 11.68 -20.38
CA GLN A 109 -5.45 10.78 -20.53
C GLN A 109 -4.08 11.32 -20.03
N GLN A 110 -4.04 12.37 -19.20
CA GLN A 110 -2.79 13.07 -18.83
C GLN A 110 -2.60 13.35 -17.33
N GLN A 111 -3.51 12.93 -16.45
CA GLN A 111 -3.38 13.15 -15.00
C GLN A 111 -3.43 11.83 -14.22
N PHE A 112 -2.27 11.37 -13.76
CA PHE A 112 -2.13 10.19 -12.91
C PHE A 112 -2.02 10.63 -11.44
N THR A 113 -3.01 10.26 -10.62
CA THR A 113 -2.99 10.45 -9.17
C THR A 113 -2.49 9.17 -8.51
N ALA A 114 -1.44 9.27 -7.70
CA ALA A 114 -0.98 8.17 -6.88
C ALA A 114 -1.85 8.04 -5.63
N GLY A 115 -2.50 6.89 -5.47
CA GLY A 115 -3.20 6.46 -4.27
C GLY A 115 -2.60 5.18 -3.70
N PHE A 116 -3.22 4.64 -2.65
CA PHE A 116 -2.87 3.34 -2.10
C PHE A 116 -4.10 2.44 -1.93
N ARG A 117 -3.82 1.15 -1.82
CA ARG A 117 -4.76 0.12 -1.42
C ARG A 117 -4.10 -0.76 -0.37
N CYS A 118 -4.81 -1.04 0.71
CA CYS A 118 -4.37 -2.04 1.67
C CYS A 118 -4.94 -3.41 1.34
N LEU A 119 -4.08 -4.43 1.37
CA LEU A 119 -4.45 -5.83 1.41
C LEU A 119 -4.47 -6.27 2.86
N CYS A 120 -5.67 -6.33 3.43
CA CYS A 120 -5.86 -6.77 4.81
C CYS A 120 -5.72 -8.28 4.92
N ASN A 121 -5.28 -8.74 6.08
CA ASN A 121 -5.27 -10.16 6.40
C ASN A 121 -6.71 -10.66 6.68
N GLU A 122 -6.81 -11.90 7.17
CA GLU A 122 -8.10 -12.53 7.36
C GLU A 122 -8.89 -11.97 8.54
N ALA A 123 -8.23 -11.36 9.54
CA ALA A 123 -8.86 -10.80 10.74
C ALA A 123 -9.30 -9.33 10.59
N TRP A 124 -8.86 -8.62 9.53
CA TRP A 124 -9.09 -7.18 9.38
C TRP A 124 -9.76 -6.80 8.06
N THR A 125 -10.48 -5.70 8.07
CA THR A 125 -11.20 -5.09 6.96
C THR A 125 -11.08 -3.56 6.98
N GLY A 126 -11.72 -2.92 6.00
CA GLY A 126 -11.68 -1.47 5.82
C GLY A 126 -10.52 -1.01 4.93
N ALA A 127 -10.52 0.29 4.59
CA ALA A 127 -9.52 0.86 3.68
C ALA A 127 -8.08 0.75 4.21
N ASN A 128 -7.92 0.78 5.54
CA ASN A 128 -6.63 0.79 6.23
C ASN A 128 -6.42 -0.44 7.14
N CYS A 129 -7.24 -1.48 7.02
CA CYS A 129 -7.15 -2.70 7.85
C CYS A 129 -7.28 -2.46 9.36
N THR A 130 -8.09 -1.48 9.74
CA THR A 130 -8.35 -1.11 11.15
C THR A 130 -9.69 -1.63 11.65
N THR A 131 -10.55 -2.11 10.77
CA THR A 131 -11.87 -2.60 11.15
C THR A 131 -11.79 -4.10 11.39
N ASP A 132 -12.19 -4.53 12.57
CA ASP A 132 -12.29 -5.95 12.92
C ASP A 132 -13.20 -6.70 11.95
N ARG A 133 -12.77 -7.88 11.48
CA ARG A 133 -13.64 -8.75 10.68
C ARG A 133 -14.45 -9.60 11.64
N ASP A 134 -15.77 -9.52 11.54
CA ASP A 134 -16.63 -10.50 12.19
C ASP A 134 -16.51 -11.87 11.49
N GLU A 135 -15.67 -12.77 12.02
CA GLU A 135 -15.47 -14.09 11.41
C GLU A 135 -16.75 -14.93 11.42
N CYS A 136 -17.59 -14.77 12.45
CA CYS A 136 -18.86 -15.51 12.55
C CYS A 136 -19.86 -15.07 11.46
N GLN A 137 -19.91 -13.79 11.12
CA GLN A 137 -20.66 -13.33 9.95
C GLN A 137 -20.02 -13.79 8.64
N TYR A 138 -18.70 -13.77 8.55
CA TYR A 138 -17.98 -14.22 7.37
C TYR A 138 -18.24 -15.71 7.07
N PHE A 139 -18.19 -16.58 8.09
CA PHE A 139 -18.50 -18.01 7.94
C PHE A 139 -19.95 -18.24 7.52
N ARG A 140 -20.92 -17.56 8.15
CA ARG A 140 -22.34 -17.64 7.75
C ARG A 140 -22.59 -17.23 6.31
N ARG A 141 -21.95 -16.13 5.86
CA ARG A 141 -22.06 -15.67 4.46
C ARG A 141 -21.39 -16.64 3.48
N TYR A 142 -20.28 -17.25 3.88
CA TYR A 142 -19.59 -18.26 3.08
C TYR A 142 -20.49 -19.48 2.87
N GLU A 143 -21.12 -19.99 3.93
CA GLU A 143 -22.04 -21.12 3.84
C GLU A 143 -23.26 -20.78 2.98
N ALA A 144 -23.89 -19.62 3.19
CA ALA A 144 -25.01 -19.17 2.36
C ALA A 144 -24.65 -19.06 0.87
N ARG A 145 -23.40 -18.71 0.55
CA ARG A 145 -22.94 -18.55 -0.84
C ARG A 145 -22.50 -19.85 -1.49
N TYR A 146 -21.84 -20.74 -0.76
CA TYR A 146 -21.18 -21.93 -1.30
C TYR A 146 -21.85 -23.24 -0.90
N GLY A 147 -22.88 -23.21 -0.05
CA GLY A 147 -23.63 -24.38 0.40
C GLY A 147 -22.82 -25.33 1.28
N LYS A 148 -21.71 -24.87 1.87
CA LYS A 148 -20.85 -25.67 2.76
C LYS A 148 -20.21 -24.80 3.83
N ARG A 149 -19.99 -25.36 5.02
CA ARG A 149 -19.30 -24.68 6.12
C ARG A 149 -17.87 -24.29 5.75
N HIS A 150 -17.44 -23.14 6.27
CA HIS A 150 -16.07 -22.68 6.13
C HIS A 150 -15.12 -23.61 6.91
N ALA A 151 -13.92 -23.87 6.39
CA ALA A 151 -12.95 -24.80 6.99
C ALA A 151 -12.42 -24.39 8.37
N ARG A 152 -12.81 -23.21 8.87
CA ARG A 152 -12.46 -22.69 10.21
C ARG A 152 -13.67 -22.50 11.11
N ASP A 153 -14.87 -22.72 10.58
CA ASP A 153 -16.09 -22.59 11.37
C ASP A 153 -16.16 -23.66 12.48
N CYS A 154 -16.93 -23.36 13.51
CA CYS A 154 -17.20 -24.24 14.64
C CYS A 154 -18.07 -25.42 14.17
N VAL A 155 -17.64 -26.65 14.46
CA VAL A 155 -18.33 -27.87 14.00
C VAL A 155 -19.47 -28.23 14.96
N HIS A 156 -19.17 -28.35 16.25
CA HIS A 156 -20.13 -28.63 17.33
C HIS A 156 -20.11 -27.52 18.39
N GLY A 157 -20.52 -26.32 17.99
CA GLY A 157 -20.49 -25.16 18.86
C GLY A 157 -20.96 -23.89 18.19
N SER A 158 -21.06 -22.83 18.98
CA SER A 158 -21.44 -21.50 18.52
C SER A 158 -20.20 -20.62 18.32
N CYS A 159 -20.10 -19.99 17.16
CA CYS A 159 -19.05 -19.00 16.89
C CYS A 159 -19.30 -17.71 17.69
N VAL A 160 -18.24 -17.18 18.29
CA VAL A 160 -18.23 -15.91 19.02
C VAL A 160 -17.14 -15.02 18.45
N ASN A 161 -17.54 -13.87 17.90
CA ASN A 161 -16.60 -12.89 17.38
C ASN A 161 -15.76 -12.28 18.50
N GLN A 162 -14.48 -12.09 18.26
CA GLN A 162 -13.56 -11.38 19.14
C GLN A 162 -12.75 -10.37 18.34
N PHE A 163 -12.08 -9.45 19.03
CA PHE A 163 -11.30 -8.43 18.33
C PHE A 163 -10.00 -9.03 17.79
N GLY A 164 -9.88 -9.07 16.46
CA GLY A 164 -8.77 -9.64 15.71
C GLY A 164 -8.77 -11.17 15.66
N THR A 165 -9.84 -11.84 16.12
CA THR A 165 -9.95 -13.30 16.16
C THR A 165 -11.38 -13.77 16.45
N TYR A 166 -11.59 -15.07 16.57
CA TYR A 166 -12.87 -15.65 16.98
C TYR A 166 -12.64 -16.85 17.89
N ASP A 167 -13.62 -17.14 18.72
CA ASP A 167 -13.65 -18.34 19.55
C ASP A 167 -14.89 -19.18 19.27
N CYS A 168 -14.74 -20.50 19.43
CA CYS A 168 -15.86 -21.43 19.39
C CYS A 168 -16.28 -21.82 20.80
N ARG A 169 -17.55 -21.55 21.15
CA ARG A 169 -18.16 -22.08 22.37
C ARG A 169 -18.71 -23.47 22.08
N CYS A 170 -17.94 -24.48 22.47
CA CYS A 170 -18.26 -25.88 22.21
C CYS A 170 -19.48 -26.35 23.00
N GLU A 171 -20.27 -27.20 22.35
CA GLU A 171 -21.33 -27.96 23.00
C GLU A 171 -20.74 -28.99 23.99
N PRO A 172 -21.49 -29.40 25.03
CA PRO A 172 -21.03 -30.42 25.96
C PRO A 172 -20.60 -31.70 25.24
N GLY A 173 -19.43 -32.24 25.61
CA GLY A 173 -18.85 -33.42 24.96
C GLY A 173 -17.97 -33.11 23.74
N TYR A 174 -17.82 -31.84 23.36
CA TYR A 174 -16.92 -31.41 22.27
C TYR A 174 -15.88 -30.40 22.76
N TYR A 175 -14.70 -30.43 22.15
CA TYR A 175 -13.60 -29.52 22.46
C TYR A 175 -12.68 -29.25 21.25
N GLY A 176 -11.64 -28.45 21.47
CA GLY A 176 -10.72 -27.98 20.43
C GLY A 176 -11.15 -26.64 19.85
N ALA A 177 -10.24 -25.98 19.11
CA ALA A 177 -10.45 -24.63 18.60
C ALA A 177 -11.66 -24.50 17.66
N ARG A 178 -12.10 -25.61 17.06
CA ARG A 178 -13.27 -25.69 16.19
C ARG A 178 -14.39 -26.57 16.73
N CYS A 179 -14.28 -27.05 17.97
CA CYS A 179 -15.23 -28.00 18.56
C CYS A 179 -15.44 -29.23 17.66
N ASP A 180 -14.35 -29.75 17.08
CA ASP A 180 -14.33 -30.89 16.17
C ASP A 180 -13.81 -32.17 16.84
N GLN A 181 -13.41 -32.07 18.11
CA GLN A 181 -12.91 -33.19 18.90
C GLN A 181 -13.97 -33.62 19.91
N VAL A 182 -14.16 -34.93 20.08
CA VAL A 182 -15.14 -35.52 21.00
C VAL A 182 -14.43 -35.89 22.30
N GLN A 183 -15.00 -35.46 23.42
CA GLN A 183 -14.52 -35.82 24.74
C GLN A 183 -14.89 -37.28 25.02
N ASP A 184 -13.90 -38.16 25.09
CA ASP A 184 -14.12 -39.56 25.49
C ASP A 184 -14.64 -39.60 26.93
N THR A 185 -15.91 -39.95 27.08
CA THR A 185 -16.57 -40.21 28.37
C THR A 185 -15.97 -41.40 29.14
N CYS A 186 -15.01 -42.13 28.56
CA CYS A 186 -14.39 -43.31 29.16
C CYS A 186 -13.33 -43.03 30.23
N SER A 187 -13.01 -41.76 30.52
CA SER A 187 -12.01 -41.41 31.55
C SER A 187 -12.61 -41.22 32.95
N GLY A 188 -13.93 -41.38 33.08
CA GLY A 188 -14.69 -41.17 34.31
C GLY A 188 -15.59 -42.36 34.66
N GLY A 189 -15.04 -43.57 34.68
CA GLY A 189 -15.49 -44.62 35.60
C GLY A 189 -16.87 -45.27 35.46
N ASP A 190 -17.70 -44.98 34.46
CA ASP A 190 -18.97 -45.71 34.25
C ASP A 190 -18.96 -46.53 32.96
N PHE A 191 -18.59 -47.80 33.13
CA PHE A 191 -18.52 -48.85 32.09
C PHE A 191 -19.88 -49.23 31.46
N ALA A 192 -20.98 -48.56 31.84
CA ALA A 192 -22.34 -48.96 31.49
C ALA A 192 -22.83 -48.46 30.12
N MET A 193 -22.10 -47.56 29.45
CA MET A 193 -22.53 -46.97 28.17
C MET A 193 -21.62 -47.30 26.97
N CYS A 194 -20.55 -48.07 27.16
CA CYS A 194 -19.73 -48.59 26.07
C CYS A 194 -20.22 -49.99 25.70
N GLY A 195 -21.24 -50.05 24.83
CA GLY A 195 -21.70 -51.31 24.25
C GLY A 195 -20.53 -52.06 23.63
N GLY A 196 -20.23 -53.24 24.18
CA GLY A 196 -19.08 -54.04 23.78
C GLY A 196 -19.26 -54.77 22.45
N GLY A 197 -18.13 -55.23 21.92
CA GLY A 197 -18.03 -56.33 20.95
C GLY A 197 -18.23 -55.95 19.50
#